data_AF-A0A9D8AKH2-F1
#
_entry.id   AF-A0A9D8AKH2-F1
#
_cell.length_a   1.000
_cell.length_b   1.000
_cell.length_c   1.000
_cell.angle_alpha   90.00
_cell.angle_beta   90.00
_cell.angle_gamma   90.00
#
_symmetry.space_group_name_H-M   'P 1'
#
loop_
_entity.id
_entity.type
_entity.pdbx_description
1 polymer ?
#
loop_
_entity_poly.entity_id
_entity_poly.type
_entity_poly.pdbx_seq_one_letter_code
_entity_poly.pdbx_strand_id
1 'polypeptide(L)'
;MTFDIFRTDLLLIIVLLIVAVIGKIIGAGFGAYLGKMNLKESTVIAFAMNGRGAVELIIASIGLKLEIINDRIFSILVVIAFITTLLPPILLNFFINKIDEDTLQLIE
;
A
#
# COMPACT_ATOMS: atom_id res chain seq x y z
N MET A 1 13.31 -6.44 -16.37
CA MET A 1 13.12 -6.95 -14.99
C MET A 1 14.15 -8.03 -14.74
N THR A 2 15.09 -7.78 -13.84
CA THR A 2 16.04 -8.79 -13.38
C THR A 2 15.46 -9.47 -12.14
N PHE A 3 15.41 -10.81 -12.12
CA PHE A 3 14.86 -11.59 -10.99
C PHE A 3 15.91 -11.87 -9.90
N ASP A 4 17.18 -11.58 -10.14
CA ASP A 4 18.26 -11.75 -9.15
C ASP A 4 18.06 -10.87 -7.90
N ILE A 5 17.23 -9.82 -7.99
CA ILE A 5 16.88 -8.94 -6.87
C ILE A 5 16.33 -9.69 -5.65
N PHE A 6 15.69 -10.84 -5.85
CA PHE A 6 15.13 -11.63 -4.74
C PHE A 6 16.23 -12.29 -3.90
N ARG A 7 17.43 -12.47 -4.47
CA ARG A 7 18.59 -12.99 -3.75
C ARG A 7 19.51 -11.89 -3.25
N THR A 8 19.67 -10.81 -4.03
CA THR A 8 20.64 -9.75 -3.71
C THR A 8 20.05 -8.62 -2.88
N ASP A 9 18.75 -8.33 -3.00
CA ASP A 9 18.11 -7.11 -2.50
C ASP A 9 16.92 -7.37 -1.57
N LEU A 10 16.77 -8.61 -1.08
CA LEU A 10 15.62 -9.00 -0.26
C LEU A 10 15.41 -8.07 0.93
N LEU A 11 16.49 -7.69 1.63
CA LEU A 11 16.43 -6.79 2.78
C LEU A 11 15.91 -5.41 2.38
N LEU A 12 16.39 -4.87 1.25
CA LEU A 12 15.95 -3.57 0.75
C LEU A 12 14.46 -3.61 0.37
N ILE A 13 14.01 -4.67 -0.31
CA ILE A 13 12.59 -4.86 -0.67
C ILE A 13 11.72 -4.86 0.60
N ILE A 14 12.11 -5.62 1.63
CA ILE A 14 11.35 -5.71 2.88
C ILE A 14 11.29 -4.36 3.59
N VAL A 15 12.43 -3.66 3.71
CA VAL A 15 12.48 -2.34 4.36
C VAL A 15 11.60 -1.34 3.61
N LEU A 16 11.71 -1.28 2.28
CA LEU A 16 10.90 -0.36 1.48
C LEU A 16 9.41 -0.70 1.53
N LEU A 17 9.04 -1.98 1.55
CA LEU A 17 7.65 -2.40 1.75
C LEU A 17 7.10 -1.91 3.10
N ILE A 18 7.86 -2.12 4.18
CA ILE A 18 7.46 -1.69 5.52
C ILE A 18 7.26 -0.17 5.54
N VAL A 19 8.24 0.59 5.03
CA VAL A 19 8.17 2.05 4.97
C VAL A 19 7.00 2.52 4.11
N ALA A 20 6.79 1.91 2.94
CA ALA A 20 5.70 2.27 2.03
C ALA A 20 4.32 2.02 2.67
N VAL A 21 4.13 0.87 3.29
CA VAL A 21 2.86 0.49 3.92
C VAL A 21 2.59 1.36 5.15
N ILE A 22 3.57 1.50 6.05
CA ILE A 22 3.42 2.30 7.28
C ILE A 22 3.21 3.78 6.93
N GLY A 23 4.01 4.34 6.02
CA GLY A 23 3.88 5.73 5.62
C GLY A 23 2.50 6.04 5.02
N LYS A 24 1.99 5.15 4.15
CA LYS A 24 0.65 5.27 3.59
C LYS A 24 -0.43 5.16 4.65
N ILE A 25 -0.36 4.14 5.52
CA ILE A 25 -1.38 3.92 6.56
C ILE A 25 -1.43 5.09 7.54
N ILE A 26 -0.27 5.54 8.04
CA ILE A 26 -0.21 6.66 8.99
C ILE A 26 -0.71 7.94 8.33
N GLY A 27 -0.23 8.27 7.12
CA GLY A 27 -0.62 9.50 6.43
C GLY A 27 -2.11 9.52 6.07
N ALA A 28 -2.62 8.42 5.50
CA ALA A 28 -4.02 8.29 5.12
C ALA A 28 -4.96 8.24 6.33
N GLY A 29 -4.61 7.43 7.35
CA GLY A 29 -5.41 7.29 8.56
C GLY A 29 -5.45 8.58 9.38
N PHE A 30 -4.32 9.28 9.50
CA PHE A 30 -4.28 10.58 10.15
C PHE A 30 -5.07 11.63 9.36
N GLY A 31 -4.96 11.64 8.03
CA GLY A 31 -5.76 12.52 7.18
C GLY A 31 -7.26 12.27 7.31
N ALA A 32 -7.68 11.01 7.34
CA ALA A 32 -9.08 10.62 7.55
C ALA A 32 -9.60 11.04 8.94
N TYR A 33 -8.77 10.88 9.97
CA TYR A 33 -9.09 11.33 11.32
C TYR A 33 -9.27 12.85 11.41
N LEU A 34 -8.38 13.63 10.78
CA LEU A 34 -8.54 15.08 10.65
C LEU A 34 -9.80 15.46 9.86
N GLY A 35 -10.23 14.60 8.94
CA GLY A 35 -11.51 14.68 8.23
C GLY A 35 -12.75 14.38 9.09
N LYS A 36 -12.59 14.21 10.41
CA LYS A 36 -13.65 13.88 11.38
C LYS A 36 -14.26 12.47 11.21
N MET A 37 -13.56 11.57 10.54
CA MET A 37 -13.96 10.16 10.50
C MET A 37 -13.63 9.47 11.84
N ASN A 38 -14.42 8.48 12.23
CA ASN A 38 -14.11 7.72 13.43
C ASN A 38 -12.86 6.84 13.23
N LEU A 39 -12.30 6.27 14.30
CA LEU A 39 -11.06 5.49 14.21
C LEU A 39 -11.21 4.23 13.34
N LYS A 40 -12.40 3.62 13.32
CA LYS A 40 -12.68 2.43 12.50
C LYS A 40 -12.69 2.78 11.02
N GLU A 41 -13.44 3.81 10.64
CA GLU A 41 -13.50 4.38 9.29
C GLU A 41 -12.11 4.84 8.81
N SER A 42 -11.39 5.57 9.67
CA SER A 42 -10.04 6.05 9.35
C SER A 42 -9.07 4.89 9.05
N THR A 43 -9.21 3.78 9.78
CA THR A 43 -8.41 2.57 9.57
C THR A 43 -8.74 1.90 8.24
N VAL A 44 -10.03 1.80 7.88
CA VAL A 44 -10.47 1.27 6.58
C VAL A 44 -9.92 2.11 5.43
N ILE A 45 -10.03 3.44 5.53
CA ILE A 45 -9.47 4.35 4.52
C ILE A 45 -7.95 4.18 4.42
N ALA A 46 -7.25 4.07 5.55
CA ALA A 46 -5.80 3.88 5.58
C ALA A 46 -5.36 2.62 4.82
N PHE A 47 -6.06 1.49 5.01
CA PHE A 47 -5.77 0.26 4.28
C PHE A 47 -6.18 0.32 2.81
N ALA A 48 -7.32 0.95 2.50
CA ALA A 48 -7.81 1.11 1.14
C ALA A 48 -6.84 1.91 0.24
N MET A 49 -6.16 2.90 0.82
CA MET A 49 -5.26 3.78 0.07
C MET A 49 -3.97 3.10 -0.45
N ASN A 50 -3.67 1.85 -0.08
CA ASN A 50 -2.49 1.14 -0.58
C ASN A 50 -2.61 0.73 -2.07
N GLY A 51 -3.83 0.65 -2.63
CA GLY A 51 -4.13 0.03 -3.95
C GLY A 51 -3.77 0.82 -5.22
N ARG A 52 -2.79 1.73 -5.21
CA ARG A 52 -2.51 2.65 -6.34
C ARG A 52 -1.32 2.24 -7.25
N GLY A 53 -1.15 0.95 -7.53
CA GLY A 53 0.02 0.42 -8.27
C GLY A 53 0.22 0.97 -9.69
N ALA A 54 -0.84 1.32 -10.42
CA ALA A 54 -0.71 1.80 -11.81
C ALA A 54 0.09 3.10 -11.92
N VAL A 55 -0.20 4.09 -11.07
CA VAL A 55 0.51 5.38 -11.07
C VAL A 55 1.97 5.21 -10.64
N GLU A 56 2.21 4.33 -9.66
CA GLU A 56 3.56 4.01 -9.18
C GLU A 56 4.42 3.43 -10.30
N LEU A 57 3.87 2.49 -11.08
CA LEU A 57 4.56 1.89 -12.22
C LEU A 57 4.79 2.91 -13.36
N ILE A 58 3.85 3.81 -13.61
CA ILE A 58 4.03 4.87 -14.61
C ILE A 58 5.20 5.79 -14.22
N ILE A 59 5.25 6.24 -12.97
CA ILE A 59 6.34 7.09 -12.46
C ILE A 59 7.67 6.35 -12.53
N ALA A 60 7.72 5.09 -12.11
CA ALA A 60 8.92 4.27 -12.20
C ALA A 60 9.38 4.11 -13.67
N SER A 61 8.45 3.90 -14.60
CA SER A 61 8.77 3.79 -16.02
C SER A 61 9.34 5.08 -16.59
N ILE A 62 8.77 6.23 -16.21
CA ILE A 62 9.30 7.54 -16.59
C ILE A 62 10.71 7.73 -16.01
N GLY A 63 10.92 7.41 -14.74
CA GLY A 63 12.24 7.49 -14.10
C GLY A 63 13.29 6.62 -14.78
N LEU A 64 12.93 5.41 -15.22
CA LEU A 64 13.82 4.52 -15.96
C LEU A 64 14.16 5.10 -17.34
N LYS A 65 13.17 5.64 -18.06
CA LYS A 65 13.36 6.27 -19.38
C LYS A 65 14.24 7.51 -19.31
N LEU A 66 14.17 8.26 -18.21
CA LEU A 66 15.01 9.42 -17.96
C LEU A 66 16.37 9.04 -17.36
N GLU A 67 16.68 7.74 -17.23
CA GLU A 67 17.91 7.22 -16.63
C GLU A 67 18.15 7.70 -15.18
N ILE A 68 17.10 8.17 -14.49
CA ILE A 68 17.13 8.58 -13.08
C ILE A 68 17.27 7.35 -12.18
N ILE A 69 16.65 6.24 -12.59
CA ILE A 69 16.76 4.93 -11.93
C ILE A 69 17.23 3.89 -12.94
N ASN A 70 17.88 2.84 -12.46
CA ASN A 70 18.32 1.72 -13.30
C ASN A 70 17.31 0.55 -13.26
N ASP A 71 17.55 -0.46 -14.09
CA ASP A 71 16.71 -1.65 -14.19
C ASP A 71 16.54 -2.39 -12.86
N ARG A 72 17.57 -2.38 -11.99
CA ARG A 72 17.52 -3.02 -10.67
C ARG A 72 16.51 -2.33 -9.77
N ILE A 73 16.57 -1.00 -9.66
CA ILE A 73 15.62 -0.22 -8.87
C ILE A 73 14.22 -0.30 -9.47
N PHE A 74 14.10 -0.26 -10.79
CA PHE A 74 12.81 -0.44 -11.45
C PHE A 74 12.17 -1.78 -11.10
N SER A 75 12.92 -2.89 -11.18
CA SER A 75 12.43 -4.22 -10.73
C SER A 75 11.95 -4.21 -9.27
N ILE A 76 12.69 -3.58 -8.37
CA ILE A 76 12.32 -3.48 -6.95
C ILE A 76 11.00 -2.71 -6.78
N LEU A 77 10.85 -1.56 -7.45
CA LEU A 77 9.63 -0.76 -7.39
C LEU A 77 8.42 -1.50 -7.98
N VAL A 78 8.62 -2.29 -9.04
CA VAL A 78 7.55 -3.14 -9.60
C VAL A 78 7.05 -4.15 -8.57
N VAL A 79 7.96 -4.81 -7.85
CA VAL A 79 7.61 -5.78 -6.79
C VAL A 79 6.86 -5.10 -5.65
N ILE A 80 7.31 -3.91 -5.23
CA ILE A 80 6.64 -3.11 -4.19
C ILE A 80 5.23 -2.70 -4.63
N ALA A 81 5.09 -2.16 -5.83
CA ALA A 81 3.80 -1.73 -6.39
C ALA A 81 2.83 -2.91 -6.49
N PHE A 82 3.32 -4.10 -6.88
CA PHE A 82 2.51 -5.31 -6.95
C PHE A 82 2.02 -5.75 -5.57
N ILE A 83 2.94 -5.89 -4.60
CA ILE A 83 2.60 -6.35 -3.25
C ILE A 83 1.65 -5.35 -2.57
N THR A 84 1.96 -4.05 -2.61
CA THR A 84 1.13 -3.02 -1.99
C THR A 84 -0.27 -2.92 -2.63
N THR A 85 -0.42 -3.29 -3.90
CA THR A 85 -1.73 -3.34 -4.58
C THR A 85 -2.57 -4.56 -4.20
N LEU A 86 -1.94 -5.69 -3.87
CA LEU A 86 -2.65 -6.89 -3.42
C LEU A 86 -3.05 -6.83 -1.93
N LEU A 87 -2.43 -5.96 -1.15
CA LEU A 87 -2.72 -5.78 0.27
C LEU A 87 -4.19 -5.34 0.55
N PRO A 88 -4.74 -4.29 -0.10
CA PRO A 88 -6.09 -3.80 0.16
C PRO A 88 -7.21 -4.84 0.13
N PRO A 89 -7.40 -5.67 -0.92
CA PRO A 89 -8.51 -6.63 -0.93
C PRO A 89 -8.43 -7.64 0.22
N ILE A 90 -7.23 -8.03 0.66
CA ILE A 90 -7.03 -8.97 1.77
C ILE A 90 -7.33 -8.28 3.11
N LEU A 91 -6.77 -7.08 3.32
CA LEU A 91 -6.90 -6.34 4.57
C LEU A 91 -8.31 -5.78 4.75
N LEU A 92 -8.90 -5.18 3.71
CA LEU A 92 -10.23 -4.56 3.79
C LEU A 92 -11.32 -5.57 4.08
N ASN A 93 -11.25 -6.78 3.52
CA ASN A 93 -12.22 -7.82 3.83
C ASN A 93 -12.28 -8.13 5.33
N PHE A 94 -11.13 -8.10 6.03
CA PHE A 94 -11.09 -8.31 7.47
C PHE A 94 -11.70 -7.14 8.27
N PHE A 95 -11.44 -5.90 7.87
CA PHE A 95 -11.89 -4.71 8.61
C PHE A 95 -13.34 -4.30 8.31
N ILE A 96 -13.82 -4.51 7.08
CA ILE A 96 -15.20 -4.16 6.70
C ILE A 96 -16.20 -5.11 7.36
N ASN A 97 -15.93 -6.42 7.37
CA ASN A 97 -16.81 -7.41 8.04
C ASN A 97 -17.02 -7.07 9.52
N LYS A 98 -16.01 -6.49 10.17
CA LYS A 98 -16.10 -6.08 11.58
C LYS A 98 -16.97 -4.85 11.81
N ILE A 99 -17.05 -3.93 10.83
CA ILE A 99 -17.90 -2.74 10.90
C ILE A 99 -19.37 -3.11 10.65
N ASP A 100 -19.64 -4.04 9.74
CA ASP A 100 -21.00 -4.52 9.48
C ASP A 100 -21.58 -5.23 10.73
N GLU A 101 -20.80 -6.06 11.42
CA GLU A 101 -21.22 -6.68 12.69
C GLU A 101 -21.59 -5.65 13.78
N ASP A 102 -20.75 -4.62 13.97
CA ASP A 102 -21.01 -3.56 14.95
C ASP A 102 -22.25 -2.73 14.58
N THR A 103 -22.54 -2.56 13.28
CA THR A 103 -23.71 -1.83 12.80
C THR A 103 -25.00 -2.64 12.99
N LEU A 104 -24.95 -3.94 12.74
CA LEU A 104 -26.10 -4.84 12.94
C LEU A 104 -26.51 -4.92 14.43
N GLN A 105 -25.54 -4.89 15.35
CA GLN A 105 -25.80 -4.85 16.80
C GLN A 105 -26.47 -3.57 17.30
N LEU A 106 -26.42 -2.47 16.53
CA LEU A 106 -27.10 -1.22 16.90
C LEU A 106 -28.59 -1.20 16.49
N ILE A 107 -29.00 -2.17 15.66
CA ILE A 107 -30.37 -2.27 15.12
C ILE A 107 -31.16 -3.38 15.86
N GLU A 108 -30.50 -4.23 16.63
CA GLU A 108 -31.09 -5.20 17.57
C GLU A 108 -31.26 -4.62 18.99
#